data_AF-A0AA38T666-F1
#
_entry.id   AF-A0AA38T666-F1
#
_cell.length_a   1.000
_cell.length_b   1.000
_cell.length_c   1.000
_cell.angle_alpha   90.00
_cell.angle_beta   90.00
_cell.angle_gamma   90.00
#
_symmetry.space_group_name_H-M   'P 1'
#
loop_
_entity.id
_entity.type
_entity.pdbx_description
1 polymer ?
#
loop_
_entity_poly.entity_id
_entity_poly.type
_entity_poly.pdbx_seq_one_letter_code
_entity_poly.pdbx_strand_id
1 'polypeptide(L)'
;MLPPTPQTFETEEQVAVALASYIRHLSAKFITAYGSFSVVLSGGTLIDTLRKLVEPPYFNSIEWSKWLIFFLDERVVPLDHPDSNYKLAYDGFLSKVPIPKSNIYPIKEGLSPSDAADEYEQRLKQLVANNTLRISPSTGFAKFDLMLVGMGPEGHVASLFCWHFQRFEKNRWVTFITDSPKPPSERITFTFPLINSASEIAMVVTGEDAADAVKLALGRHASYGYPLPVQKVSPEERLTWFLDKPATSELRKPVFGNPVNPNRGYPRYFGSGRFNLRFNFGLGNQISVSCGSRNSFHHLHLCPLPKMATISIQKLHTEEHVAISLAKYIADLSAKSIAANGSFSVVLSGGSLIDTLRKVVEPPYVDSIDWSKWLIFFLDERVVPLDHPDSNYKLAYDGFLSKVPIPKSNIYPIKEGLSPSDAADEYEQRLKNLVANKTLKTSPITGFAKFDLILAGMGPDGHVASLFCWHFQRFEKKRWVTFITDSPKPPPPRITFTFPLINSASEIAMVVTGEDAADAVKVALGKHASYGYPLPVQKVSPEGGLTWFLDTEATSELK
;
A
#
# COMPACT_ATOMS: atom_id res chain seq x y z
N MET A 1 -10.17 -12.58 -16.79
CA MET A 1 -9.74 -12.35 -18.19
C MET A 1 -8.22 -12.31 -18.21
N LEU A 2 -7.58 -12.74 -19.30
CA LEU A 2 -6.16 -12.45 -19.49
C LEU A 2 -5.99 -10.91 -19.50
N PRO A 3 -4.94 -10.34 -18.89
CA PRO A 3 -4.71 -8.91 -18.98
C PRO A 3 -4.62 -8.50 -20.46
N PRO A 4 -5.17 -7.33 -20.85
CA PRO A 4 -5.04 -6.85 -22.21
C PRO A 4 -3.56 -6.83 -22.60
N THR A 5 -3.25 -7.23 -23.84
CA THR A 5 -1.86 -7.18 -24.32
C THR A 5 -1.48 -5.71 -24.40
N PRO A 6 -0.50 -5.24 -23.61
CA PRO A 6 -0.12 -3.83 -23.62
C PRO A 6 0.53 -3.48 -24.97
N GLN A 7 0.30 -2.27 -25.44
CA GLN A 7 1.03 -1.72 -26.59
C GLN A 7 2.25 -0.97 -26.05
N THR A 8 3.43 -1.46 -26.40
CA THR A 8 4.71 -0.84 -26.00
C THR A 8 5.35 -0.18 -27.21
N PHE A 9 5.76 1.08 -27.03
CA PHE A 9 6.39 1.91 -28.04
C PHE A 9 7.80 2.29 -27.61
N GLU A 10 8.70 2.57 -28.56
CA GLU A 10 10.09 2.89 -28.23
C GLU A 10 10.23 4.29 -27.61
N THR A 11 9.30 5.20 -27.92
CA THR A 11 9.37 6.61 -27.50
C THR A 11 7.99 7.15 -27.12
N GLU A 12 7.97 8.20 -26.30
CA GLU A 12 6.76 8.94 -25.96
C GLU A 12 6.06 9.52 -27.21
N GLU A 13 6.81 9.94 -28.23
CA GLU A 13 6.25 10.44 -29.48
C GLU A 13 5.44 9.37 -30.23
N GLN A 14 5.92 8.13 -30.24
CA GLN A 14 5.19 7.01 -30.82
C GLN A 14 3.92 6.68 -30.01
N VAL A 15 3.96 6.82 -28.67
CA VAL A 15 2.76 6.73 -27.82
C VAL A 15 1.74 7.79 -28.24
N ALA A 16 2.16 9.04 -28.39
CA ALA A 16 1.30 10.16 -28.78
C ALA A 16 0.64 9.94 -30.16
N VAL A 17 1.38 9.46 -31.16
CA VAL A 17 0.86 9.12 -32.50
C VAL A 17 -0.16 7.99 -32.44
N ALA A 18 0.15 6.90 -31.73
CA ALA A 18 -0.74 5.75 -31.62
C ALA A 18 -2.03 6.11 -30.87
N LEU A 19 -1.91 6.89 -29.78
CA LEU A 19 -3.03 7.38 -29.00
C LEU A 19 -3.93 8.31 -29.83
N ALA A 20 -3.36 9.25 -30.59
CA ALA A 20 -4.13 10.15 -31.45
C ALA A 20 -4.91 9.40 -32.53
N SER A 21 -4.30 8.38 -33.15
CA SER A 21 -4.98 7.50 -34.11
C SER A 21 -6.15 6.74 -33.48
N TYR A 22 -5.94 6.21 -32.28
CA TYR A 22 -6.97 5.50 -31.51
C TYR A 22 -8.12 6.42 -31.11
N ILE A 23 -7.84 7.61 -30.58
CA ILE A 23 -8.84 8.61 -30.20
C ILE A 23 -9.66 9.05 -31.43
N ARG A 24 -9.01 9.36 -32.56
CA ARG A 24 -9.71 9.72 -33.81
C ARG A 24 -10.68 8.61 -34.26
N HIS A 25 -10.24 7.35 -34.21
CA HIS A 25 -11.09 6.22 -34.57
C HIS A 25 -12.30 6.08 -33.65
N LEU A 26 -12.09 6.18 -32.33
CA LEU A 26 -13.19 6.12 -31.35
C LEU A 26 -14.14 7.32 -31.50
N SER A 27 -13.62 8.52 -31.70
CA SER A 27 -14.43 9.71 -31.93
C SER A 27 -15.39 9.51 -33.10
N ALA A 28 -14.90 9.06 -34.27
CA ALA A 28 -15.74 8.77 -35.42
C ALA A 28 -16.78 7.66 -35.13
N LYS A 29 -16.37 6.57 -34.43
CA LYS A 29 -17.25 5.46 -34.04
C LYS A 29 -18.43 5.96 -33.20
N PHE A 30 -18.17 6.69 -32.12
CA PHE A 30 -19.19 7.11 -31.16
C PHE A 30 -20.05 8.26 -31.69
N ILE A 31 -19.49 9.20 -32.45
CA ILE A 31 -20.26 10.26 -33.11
C ILE A 31 -21.24 9.68 -34.12
N THR A 32 -20.81 8.70 -34.91
CA THR A 32 -21.71 8.03 -35.88
C THR A 32 -22.84 7.28 -35.16
N ALA A 33 -22.54 6.63 -34.04
CA ALA A 33 -23.51 5.80 -33.32
C ALA A 33 -24.48 6.61 -32.43
N TYR A 34 -24.00 7.69 -31.81
CA TYR A 34 -24.72 8.39 -30.73
C TYR A 34 -24.77 9.92 -30.89
N GLY A 35 -24.17 10.46 -31.95
CA GLY A 35 -24.23 11.88 -32.28
C GLY A 35 -23.32 12.79 -31.43
N SER A 36 -22.54 12.24 -30.49
CA SER A 36 -21.54 12.95 -29.68
C SER A 36 -20.42 11.99 -29.24
N PHE A 37 -19.34 12.55 -28.68
CA PHE A 37 -18.22 11.77 -28.12
C PHE A 37 -17.80 12.32 -26.76
N SER A 38 -18.07 11.56 -25.70
CA SER A 38 -17.77 11.90 -24.32
C SER A 38 -16.39 11.38 -23.90
N VAL A 39 -15.51 12.32 -23.55
CA VAL A 39 -14.11 12.05 -23.18
C VAL A 39 -13.85 12.55 -21.76
N VAL A 40 -13.29 11.69 -20.93
CA VAL A 40 -12.84 12.05 -19.58
C VAL A 40 -11.31 12.14 -19.58
N LEU A 41 -10.78 13.25 -19.10
CA LEU A 41 -9.34 13.53 -19.02
C LEU A 41 -8.83 13.39 -17.59
N SER A 42 -7.69 12.72 -17.42
CA SER A 42 -6.85 12.83 -16.23
C SER A 42 -5.74 13.85 -16.47
N GLY A 43 -5.16 14.38 -15.39
CA GLY A 43 -4.02 15.31 -15.47
C GLY A 43 -2.68 14.62 -15.75
N GLY A 44 -1.60 15.32 -15.40
CA GLY A 44 -0.23 14.83 -15.56
C GLY A 44 0.27 14.84 -17.02
N THR A 45 1.33 14.09 -17.27
CA THR A 45 2.03 14.02 -18.59
C THR A 45 1.16 13.46 -19.71
N LEU A 46 0.04 12.80 -19.38
CA LEU A 46 -0.96 12.38 -20.35
C LEU A 46 -1.42 13.54 -21.25
N ILE A 47 -1.60 14.75 -20.69
CA ILE A 47 -2.08 15.89 -21.48
C ILE A 47 -1.09 16.25 -22.60
N ASP A 48 0.21 16.13 -22.35
CA ASP A 48 1.24 16.42 -23.35
C ASP A 48 1.16 15.45 -24.54
N THR A 49 0.71 14.20 -24.33
CA THR A 49 0.54 13.23 -25.42
C THR A 49 -0.61 13.61 -26.37
N LEU A 50 -1.58 14.43 -25.91
CA LEU A 50 -2.69 14.90 -26.73
C LEU A 50 -2.30 15.97 -27.74
N ARG A 51 -1.09 16.54 -27.64
CA ARG A 51 -0.53 17.49 -28.63
C ARG A 51 -0.65 16.97 -30.06
N LYS A 52 -0.55 15.65 -30.26
CA LYS A 52 -0.58 15.07 -31.61
C LYS A 52 -1.95 15.21 -32.28
N LEU A 53 -3.03 15.33 -31.52
CA LEU A 53 -4.37 15.57 -32.08
C LEU A 53 -4.51 16.96 -32.73
N VAL A 54 -3.65 17.93 -32.37
CA VAL A 54 -3.68 19.28 -32.96
C VAL A 54 -2.88 19.40 -34.25
N GLU A 55 -2.20 18.33 -34.66
CA GLU A 55 -1.41 18.26 -35.88
C GLU A 55 -2.19 17.58 -37.03
N PRO A 56 -1.86 17.87 -38.30
CA PRO A 56 -2.33 17.06 -39.43
C PRO A 56 -1.86 15.59 -39.32
N PRO A 57 -2.68 14.61 -39.74
CA PRO A 57 -4.02 14.75 -40.33
C PRO A 57 -5.15 14.83 -39.28
N TYR A 58 -4.83 14.70 -37.99
CA TYR A 58 -5.84 14.51 -36.94
C TYR A 58 -6.75 15.71 -36.77
N PHE A 59 -6.19 16.93 -36.70
CA PHE A 59 -6.94 18.15 -36.44
C PHE A 59 -8.14 18.35 -37.37
N ASN A 60 -7.97 18.07 -38.66
CA ASN A 60 -9.01 18.23 -39.69
C ASN A 60 -9.94 17.01 -39.82
N SER A 61 -9.61 15.89 -39.17
CA SER A 61 -10.35 14.62 -39.26
C SER A 61 -11.32 14.38 -38.11
N ILE A 62 -11.38 15.30 -37.14
CA ILE A 62 -12.16 15.18 -35.92
C ILE A 62 -13.26 16.24 -35.89
N GLU A 63 -14.49 15.82 -35.60
CA GLU A 63 -15.64 16.70 -35.42
C GLU A 63 -15.68 17.30 -34.00
N TRP A 64 -14.82 18.28 -33.72
CA TRP A 64 -14.63 18.88 -32.39
C TRP A 64 -15.89 19.42 -31.72
N SER A 65 -16.86 19.91 -32.50
CA SER A 65 -18.14 20.43 -31.99
C SER A 65 -19.02 19.37 -31.30
N LYS A 66 -18.72 18.09 -31.54
CA LYS A 66 -19.44 16.92 -31.02
C LYS A 66 -18.79 16.33 -29.76
N TRP A 67 -17.61 16.82 -29.37
CA TRP A 67 -16.89 16.34 -28.20
C TRP A 67 -17.48 16.93 -26.92
N LEU A 68 -17.61 16.12 -25.87
CA LEU A 68 -17.98 16.50 -24.51
C LEU A 68 -16.82 16.13 -23.58
N ILE A 69 -16.25 17.11 -22.87
CA ILE A 69 -15.04 16.94 -22.06
C ILE A 69 -15.37 16.97 -20.56
N PHE A 70 -14.85 15.99 -19.84
CA PHE A 70 -14.98 15.83 -18.39
C PHE A 70 -13.62 15.57 -17.75
N PHE A 71 -13.54 15.63 -16.43
CA PHE A 71 -12.30 15.47 -15.68
C PHE A 71 -12.45 14.31 -14.69
N LEU A 72 -11.47 13.40 -14.72
CA LEU A 72 -11.45 12.18 -13.92
C LEU A 72 -11.27 12.50 -12.43
N ASP A 73 -10.42 13.48 -12.16
CA ASP A 73 -10.10 14.03 -10.86
C ASP A 73 -9.69 15.51 -11.02
N GLU A 74 -9.75 16.25 -9.93
CA GLU A 74 -9.28 17.64 -9.87
C GLU A 74 -8.78 17.98 -8.47
N ARG A 75 -7.83 18.92 -8.39
CA ARG A 75 -7.26 19.47 -7.17
C ARG A 75 -8.19 20.59 -6.72
N VAL A 76 -8.47 20.69 -5.43
CA VAL A 76 -9.37 21.73 -4.90
C VAL A 76 -8.61 23.06 -4.84
N VAL A 77 -8.43 23.68 -6.01
CA VAL A 77 -7.73 24.94 -6.25
C VAL A 77 -8.48 25.72 -7.34
N PRO A 78 -8.19 27.02 -7.52
CA PRO A 78 -8.74 27.78 -8.65
C PRO A 78 -8.41 27.13 -10.01
N LEU A 79 -9.30 27.29 -10.99
CA LEU A 79 -9.16 26.72 -12.35
C LEU A 79 -8.01 27.36 -13.13
N ASP A 80 -7.47 28.49 -12.69
CA ASP A 80 -6.27 29.14 -13.24
C ASP A 80 -4.99 28.82 -12.43
N HIS A 81 -5.11 28.01 -11.37
CA HIS A 81 -3.98 27.58 -10.55
C HIS A 81 -3.09 26.56 -11.30
N PRO A 82 -1.75 26.63 -11.19
CA PRO A 82 -0.83 25.72 -11.88
C PRO A 82 -1.07 24.22 -11.58
N ASP A 83 -1.62 23.90 -10.41
CA ASP A 83 -1.93 22.51 -10.03
C ASP A 83 -3.30 22.00 -10.54
N SER A 84 -4.11 22.83 -11.21
CA SER A 84 -5.40 22.42 -11.77
C SER A 84 -5.22 21.54 -13.01
N ASN A 85 -5.89 20.39 -13.01
CA ASN A 85 -5.99 19.50 -14.17
C ASN A 85 -6.75 20.19 -15.33
N TYR A 86 -7.76 21.02 -15.04
CA TYR A 86 -8.41 21.86 -16.03
C TYR A 86 -7.43 22.84 -16.69
N LYS A 87 -6.66 23.59 -15.91
CA LYS A 87 -5.65 24.50 -16.46
C LYS A 87 -4.67 23.76 -17.35
N LEU A 88 -4.13 22.65 -16.86
CA LEU A 88 -3.18 21.82 -17.59
C LEU A 88 -3.77 21.36 -18.93
N ALA A 89 -5.00 20.83 -18.93
CA ALA A 89 -5.70 20.43 -20.14
C ALA A 89 -6.01 21.61 -21.07
N TYR A 90 -6.35 22.77 -20.52
CA TYR A 90 -6.66 23.98 -21.28
C TYR A 90 -5.44 24.50 -22.04
N ASP A 91 -4.32 24.70 -21.34
CA ASP A 91 -3.08 25.21 -21.93
C ASP A 91 -2.44 24.18 -22.89
N GLY A 92 -2.49 22.90 -22.51
CA GLY A 92 -1.89 21.81 -23.27
C GLY A 92 -2.65 21.47 -24.54
N PHE A 93 -3.99 21.47 -24.50
CA PHE A 93 -4.83 20.88 -25.54
C PHE A 93 -6.10 21.69 -25.86
N LEU A 94 -6.97 21.99 -24.88
CA LEU A 94 -8.32 22.50 -25.16
C LEU A 94 -8.34 23.90 -25.79
N SER A 95 -7.37 24.76 -25.49
CA SER A 95 -7.23 26.09 -26.11
C SER A 95 -6.82 26.04 -27.59
N LYS A 96 -6.36 24.87 -28.06
CA LYS A 96 -5.83 24.67 -29.42
C LYS A 96 -6.81 23.98 -30.35
N VAL A 97 -7.99 23.60 -29.87
CA VAL A 97 -9.03 22.89 -30.65
C VAL A 97 -10.39 23.59 -30.57
N PRO A 98 -11.21 23.54 -31.64
CA PRO A 98 -12.49 24.24 -31.69
C PRO A 98 -13.63 23.46 -30.98
N ILE A 99 -13.40 23.04 -29.72
CA ILE A 99 -14.43 22.45 -28.87
C ILE A 99 -15.26 23.59 -28.24
N PRO A 100 -16.61 23.59 -28.35
CA PRO A 100 -17.45 24.60 -27.72
C PRO A 100 -17.24 24.64 -26.21
N LYS A 101 -17.12 25.83 -25.61
CA LYS A 101 -16.97 25.97 -24.15
C LYS A 101 -18.12 25.33 -23.37
N SER A 102 -19.33 25.32 -23.93
CA SER A 102 -20.51 24.66 -23.36
C SER A 102 -20.36 23.14 -23.24
N ASN A 103 -19.42 22.54 -23.97
CA ASN A 103 -19.17 21.11 -23.96
C ASN A 103 -18.03 20.71 -23.01
N ILE A 104 -17.44 21.66 -22.27
CA ILE A 104 -16.35 21.39 -21.33
C ILE A 104 -16.92 21.52 -19.91
N TYR A 105 -16.82 20.44 -19.13
CA TYR A 105 -17.42 20.32 -17.80
C TYR A 105 -16.33 20.16 -16.72
N PRO A 106 -15.64 21.26 -16.34
CA PRO A 106 -14.64 21.25 -15.27
C PRO A 106 -15.28 21.01 -13.91
N ILE A 107 -14.56 20.41 -12.95
CA ILE A 107 -15.01 20.33 -11.55
C ILE A 107 -15.04 21.76 -10.98
N LYS A 108 -16.11 22.10 -10.26
CA LYS A 108 -16.36 23.49 -9.84
C LYS A 108 -15.38 23.92 -8.75
N GLU A 109 -14.71 25.05 -8.97
CA GLU A 109 -13.82 25.68 -7.99
C GLU A 109 -14.60 26.43 -6.89
N GLY A 110 -13.91 26.81 -5.80
CA GLY A 110 -14.45 27.65 -4.73
C GLY A 110 -15.45 26.96 -3.80
N LEU A 111 -15.50 25.64 -3.81
CA LEU A 111 -16.32 24.81 -2.93
C LEU A 111 -15.43 23.96 -2.01
N SER A 112 -15.97 23.52 -0.88
CA SER A 112 -15.30 22.52 -0.03
C SER A 112 -15.14 21.19 -0.80
N PRO A 113 -14.18 20.32 -0.43
CA PRO A 113 -14.00 19.05 -1.12
C PRO A 113 -15.28 18.19 -1.19
N SER A 114 -16.08 18.18 -0.12
CA SER A 114 -17.36 17.45 -0.12
C SER A 114 -18.38 18.08 -1.07
N ASP A 115 -18.54 19.40 -0.99
CA ASP A 115 -19.54 20.12 -1.81
C ASP A 115 -19.19 20.07 -3.30
N ALA A 116 -17.90 20.14 -3.65
CA ALA A 116 -17.43 20.01 -5.03
C ALA A 116 -17.70 18.60 -5.59
N ALA A 117 -17.49 17.55 -4.79
CA ALA A 117 -17.82 16.18 -5.18
C ALA A 117 -19.33 16.00 -5.39
N ASP A 118 -20.15 16.53 -4.47
CA ASP A 118 -21.61 16.45 -4.58
C ASP A 118 -22.15 17.26 -5.78
N GLU A 119 -21.62 18.46 -6.01
CA GLU A 119 -21.96 19.27 -7.19
C GLU A 119 -21.64 18.50 -8.47
N TYR A 120 -20.44 17.93 -8.57
CA TYR A 120 -20.04 17.25 -9.79
C TYR A 120 -20.87 15.99 -10.05
N GLU A 121 -21.14 15.21 -9.00
CA GLU A 121 -22.04 14.06 -9.08
C GLU A 121 -23.45 14.47 -9.53
N GLN A 122 -24.02 15.54 -8.95
CA GLN A 122 -25.33 16.04 -9.34
C GLN A 122 -25.36 16.50 -10.79
N ARG A 123 -24.33 17.23 -11.23
CA ARG A 123 -24.19 17.69 -12.62
C ARG A 123 -24.11 16.52 -13.60
N LEU A 124 -23.35 15.48 -13.29
CA LEU A 124 -23.31 14.26 -14.13
C LEU A 124 -24.68 13.57 -14.19
N LYS A 125 -25.41 13.48 -13.08
CA LYS A 125 -26.77 12.92 -13.05
C LYS A 125 -27.76 13.75 -13.86
N GLN A 126 -27.65 15.09 -13.83
CA GLN A 126 -28.47 15.99 -14.67
C GLN A 126 -28.19 15.79 -16.16
N LEU A 127 -26.92 15.61 -16.54
CA LEU A 127 -26.54 15.31 -17.92
C LEU A 127 -27.03 13.93 -18.38
N VAL A 128 -27.17 12.96 -17.48
CA VAL A 128 -27.84 11.70 -17.80
C VAL A 128 -29.35 11.91 -17.95
N ALA A 129 -29.98 12.67 -17.03
CA ALA A 129 -31.42 12.93 -17.06
C ALA A 129 -31.89 13.69 -18.31
N ASN A 130 -31.06 14.58 -18.85
CA ASN A 130 -31.36 15.32 -20.08
C ASN A 130 -30.88 14.62 -21.37
N ASN A 131 -30.41 13.36 -21.27
CA ASN A 131 -29.89 12.53 -22.37
C ASN A 131 -28.61 13.07 -23.05
N THR A 132 -27.85 13.94 -22.39
CA THR A 132 -26.52 14.37 -22.88
C THR A 132 -25.47 13.27 -22.65
N LEU A 133 -25.53 12.61 -21.48
CA LEU A 133 -24.73 11.43 -21.17
C LEU A 133 -25.59 10.18 -21.17
N ARG A 134 -25.00 9.08 -21.62
CA ARG A 134 -25.65 7.76 -21.56
C ARG A 134 -25.54 7.20 -20.14
N ILE A 135 -26.45 6.31 -19.79
CA ILE A 135 -26.37 5.50 -18.57
C ILE A 135 -25.94 4.07 -18.95
N SER A 136 -25.08 3.47 -18.14
CA SER A 136 -24.74 2.05 -18.26
C SER A 136 -25.93 1.22 -17.74
N PRO A 137 -26.53 0.35 -18.57
CA PRO A 137 -27.63 -0.51 -18.13
C PRO A 137 -27.18 -1.58 -17.13
N SER A 138 -25.89 -1.95 -17.13
CA SER A 138 -25.30 -2.93 -16.21
C SER A 138 -25.04 -2.36 -14.82
N THR A 139 -24.70 -1.08 -14.71
CA THR A 139 -24.21 -0.49 -13.46
C THR A 139 -25.12 0.60 -12.90
N GLY A 140 -25.92 1.27 -13.75
CA GLY A 140 -26.69 2.45 -13.36
C GLY A 140 -25.87 3.74 -13.23
N PHE A 141 -24.58 3.74 -13.59
CA PHE A 141 -23.71 4.91 -13.61
C PHE A 141 -23.67 5.57 -15.00
N ALA A 142 -23.22 6.82 -15.11
CA ALA A 142 -22.97 7.44 -16.41
C ALA A 142 -21.96 6.60 -17.22
N LYS A 143 -22.24 6.43 -18.51
CA LYS A 143 -21.43 5.68 -19.45
C LYS A 143 -20.72 6.64 -20.40
N PHE A 144 -19.43 6.85 -20.11
CA PHE A 144 -18.54 7.64 -20.96
C PHE A 144 -17.97 6.79 -22.10
N ASP A 145 -17.70 7.42 -23.24
CA ASP A 145 -17.20 6.71 -24.42
C ASP A 145 -15.73 6.36 -24.28
N LEU A 146 -14.91 7.31 -23.81
CA LEU A 146 -13.49 7.13 -23.58
C LEU A 146 -13.04 7.83 -22.29
N MET A 147 -12.35 7.12 -21.40
CA MET A 147 -11.55 7.74 -20.35
C MET A 147 -10.07 7.60 -20.66
N LEU A 148 -9.35 8.72 -20.63
CA LEU A 148 -7.91 8.77 -20.74
C LEU A 148 -7.32 8.86 -19.34
N VAL A 149 -6.59 7.82 -18.94
CA VAL A 149 -6.22 7.59 -17.56
C VAL A 149 -4.70 7.49 -17.45
N GLY A 150 -4.11 8.43 -16.71
CA GLY A 150 -2.72 8.33 -16.26
C GLY A 150 -2.59 7.36 -15.08
N MET A 151 -1.36 6.96 -14.79
CA MET A 151 -1.04 6.14 -13.62
C MET A 151 0.19 6.69 -12.93
N GLY A 152 0.13 6.89 -11.62
CA GLY A 152 1.33 7.27 -10.88
C GLY A 152 2.28 6.11 -10.60
N PRO A 153 3.48 6.43 -10.06
CA PRO A 153 4.51 5.44 -9.70
C PRO A 153 4.03 4.36 -8.73
N GLU A 154 3.03 4.66 -7.92
CA GLU A 154 2.40 3.75 -6.96
C GLU A 154 1.20 3.00 -7.56
N GLY A 155 0.84 3.20 -8.82
CA GLY A 155 -0.30 2.56 -9.46
C GLY A 155 -1.66 3.17 -9.09
N HIS A 156 -1.67 4.34 -8.44
CA HIS A 156 -2.90 5.11 -8.24
C HIS A 156 -3.47 5.55 -9.59
N VAL A 157 -4.78 5.70 -9.63
CA VAL A 157 -5.56 6.18 -10.78
C VAL A 157 -6.47 7.29 -10.28
N ALA A 158 -6.60 8.38 -11.04
CA ALA A 158 -7.33 9.56 -10.59
C ALA A 158 -6.75 10.05 -9.25
N SER A 159 -7.58 10.29 -8.23
CA SER A 159 -7.13 10.44 -6.85
C SER A 159 -7.49 9.24 -5.96
N LEU A 160 -7.50 8.03 -6.53
CA LEU A 160 -7.73 6.78 -5.81
C LEU A 160 -6.40 6.09 -5.48
N PHE A 161 -5.88 6.36 -4.29
CA PHE A 161 -4.66 5.74 -3.76
C PHE A 161 -5.00 4.47 -2.96
N CYS A 162 -4.05 3.54 -2.75
CA CYS A 162 -4.27 2.32 -1.94
C CYS A 162 -4.61 2.57 -0.47
N TRP A 163 -4.32 3.73 0.11
CA TRP A 163 -4.62 3.98 1.52
C TRP A 163 -5.95 4.68 1.74
N HIS A 164 -6.51 5.31 0.70
CA HIS A 164 -7.82 5.95 0.75
C HIS A 164 -8.93 4.91 0.69
N PHE A 165 -9.87 4.98 1.64
CA PHE A 165 -11.05 4.11 1.66
C PHE A 165 -11.96 4.35 0.45
N GLN A 166 -11.85 5.51 -0.19
CA GLN A 166 -12.53 5.92 -1.42
C GLN A 166 -12.34 4.89 -2.55
N ARG A 167 -11.26 4.12 -2.53
CA ARG A 167 -11.04 2.98 -3.46
C ARG A 167 -12.01 1.81 -3.27
N PHE A 168 -12.77 1.81 -2.18
CA PHE A 168 -13.82 0.84 -1.85
C PHE A 168 -15.22 1.44 -1.92
N GLU A 169 -15.36 2.72 -2.30
CA GLU A 169 -16.66 3.33 -2.56
C GLU A 169 -17.39 2.56 -3.66
N LYS A 170 -18.68 2.25 -3.43
CA LYS A 170 -19.50 1.42 -4.32
C LYS A 170 -20.75 2.12 -4.84
N ASN A 171 -21.16 3.20 -4.19
CA ASN A 171 -22.47 3.81 -4.39
C ASN A 171 -22.35 5.20 -5.03
N ARG A 172 -21.41 6.03 -4.55
CA ARG A 172 -21.20 7.37 -5.10
C ARG A 172 -20.55 7.32 -6.48
N TRP A 173 -20.89 8.30 -7.32
CA TRP A 173 -20.29 8.50 -8.64
C TRP A 173 -18.97 9.26 -8.49
N VAL A 174 -18.97 10.27 -7.62
CA VAL A 174 -17.83 11.13 -7.32
C VAL A 174 -17.60 11.15 -5.81
N THR A 175 -16.34 11.17 -5.40
CA THR A 175 -15.93 11.29 -4.00
C THR A 175 -14.76 12.26 -3.88
N PHE A 176 -14.29 12.48 -2.65
CA PHE A 176 -13.19 13.39 -2.36
C PHE A 176 -12.23 12.77 -1.35
N ILE A 177 -11.01 13.30 -1.34
CA ILE A 177 -9.99 13.07 -0.32
C ILE A 177 -9.45 14.43 0.14
N THR A 178 -9.06 14.53 1.41
CA THR A 178 -8.50 15.76 1.99
C THR A 178 -7.01 15.63 2.32
N ASP A 179 -6.48 14.42 2.22
CA ASP A 179 -5.19 13.97 2.71
C ASP A 179 -4.39 13.23 1.62
N SER A 180 -4.44 13.73 0.37
CA SER A 180 -3.62 13.17 -0.71
C SER A 180 -2.13 13.19 -0.31
N PRO A 181 -1.36 12.12 -0.62
CA PRO A 181 0.11 12.10 -0.44
C PRO A 181 0.82 13.20 -1.21
N LYS A 182 0.18 13.64 -2.29
CA LYS A 182 0.76 14.48 -3.31
C LYS A 182 0.09 15.83 -3.19
N PRO A 183 0.84 16.92 -3.08
CA PRO A 183 0.25 18.25 -3.04
C PRO A 183 -0.50 18.54 -4.36
N PRO A 184 -1.56 19.36 -4.32
CA PRO A 184 -2.37 19.71 -3.16
C PRO A 184 -3.10 18.49 -2.55
N SER A 185 -3.30 18.50 -1.23
CA SER A 185 -3.85 17.36 -0.48
C SER A 185 -5.34 17.11 -0.77
N GLU A 186 -6.11 18.19 -0.99
CA GLU A 186 -7.55 18.12 -1.25
C GLU A 186 -7.85 17.86 -2.73
N ARG A 187 -8.62 16.80 -3.00
CA ARG A 187 -8.92 16.36 -4.37
C ARG A 187 -10.32 15.79 -4.50
N ILE A 188 -10.90 15.99 -5.68
CA ILE A 188 -12.16 15.39 -6.13
C ILE A 188 -11.83 14.30 -7.12
N THR A 189 -12.53 13.17 -7.10
CA THR A 189 -12.23 12.02 -7.97
C THR A 189 -13.46 11.20 -8.28
N PHE A 190 -13.49 10.65 -9.49
CA PHE A 190 -14.40 9.55 -9.81
C PHE A 190 -14.12 8.33 -8.94
N THR A 191 -15.16 7.57 -8.65
CA THR A 191 -15.08 6.28 -7.95
C THR A 191 -14.88 5.14 -8.97
N PHE A 192 -14.40 3.98 -8.52
CA PHE A 192 -14.26 2.83 -9.42
C PHE A 192 -15.56 2.39 -10.12
N PRO A 193 -16.74 2.40 -9.46
CA PRO A 193 -18.00 2.15 -10.15
C PRO A 193 -18.24 3.04 -11.37
N LEU A 194 -17.96 4.36 -11.27
CA LEU A 194 -18.09 5.29 -12.39
C LEU A 194 -16.96 5.16 -13.42
N ILE A 195 -15.73 4.91 -12.98
CA ILE A 195 -14.60 4.66 -13.90
C ILE A 195 -14.90 3.43 -14.77
N ASN A 196 -15.34 2.35 -14.13
CA ASN A 196 -15.57 1.07 -14.80
C ASN A 196 -16.85 1.01 -15.63
N SER A 197 -17.75 1.99 -15.53
CA SER A 197 -18.92 2.11 -16.43
C SER A 197 -18.59 2.70 -17.80
N ALA A 198 -17.34 3.13 -18.03
CA ALA A 198 -16.87 3.58 -19.35
C ALA A 198 -16.92 2.44 -20.39
N SER A 199 -17.22 2.79 -21.64
CA SER A 199 -17.06 1.87 -22.78
C SER A 199 -15.57 1.53 -22.96
N GLU A 200 -14.73 2.54 -23.15
CA GLU A 200 -13.29 2.38 -23.42
C GLU A 200 -12.46 3.11 -22.34
N ILE A 201 -11.40 2.46 -21.86
CA ILE A 201 -10.37 3.12 -21.04
C ILE A 201 -9.02 2.94 -21.71
N ALA A 202 -8.33 4.05 -21.94
CA ALA A 202 -6.94 4.07 -22.38
C ALA A 202 -6.04 4.46 -21.21
N MET A 203 -5.26 3.49 -20.72
CA MET A 203 -4.17 3.73 -19.78
C MET A 203 -2.98 4.27 -20.57
N VAL A 204 -2.51 5.48 -20.25
CA VAL A 204 -1.36 6.10 -20.90
C VAL A 204 -0.30 6.35 -19.85
N VAL A 205 0.82 5.63 -19.96
CA VAL A 205 1.90 5.65 -18.96
C VAL A 205 3.24 5.75 -19.68
N THR A 206 3.98 6.81 -19.38
CA THR A 206 5.29 7.09 -19.96
C THR A 206 6.29 7.41 -18.86
N GLY A 207 7.58 7.19 -19.12
CA GLY A 207 8.65 7.42 -18.15
C GLY A 207 8.92 6.23 -17.21
N GLU A 208 10.09 6.22 -16.60
CA GLU A 208 10.58 5.11 -15.78
C GLU A 208 9.94 5.06 -14.39
N ASP A 209 9.45 6.18 -13.86
CA ASP A 209 8.87 6.30 -12.52
C ASP A 209 7.73 5.30 -12.28
N ALA A 210 6.96 4.99 -13.33
CA ALA A 210 5.82 4.09 -13.26
C ALA A 210 6.14 2.62 -13.60
N ALA A 211 7.41 2.28 -13.89
CA ALA A 211 7.77 0.97 -14.42
C ALA A 211 7.45 -0.18 -13.46
N ASP A 212 7.70 -0.01 -12.16
CA ASP A 212 7.36 -1.00 -11.14
C ASP A 212 5.84 -1.20 -11.01
N ALA A 213 5.06 -0.11 -11.01
CA ALA A 213 3.61 -0.19 -11.00
C ALA A 213 3.06 -0.87 -12.27
N VAL A 214 3.64 -0.59 -13.44
CA VAL A 214 3.26 -1.26 -14.70
C VAL A 214 3.54 -2.76 -14.62
N LYS A 215 4.72 -3.15 -14.11
CA LYS A 215 5.09 -4.56 -13.91
C LYS A 215 4.11 -5.28 -13.00
N LEU A 216 3.71 -4.66 -11.90
CA LEU A 216 2.74 -5.21 -10.97
C LEU A 216 1.33 -5.27 -11.57
N ALA A 217 0.92 -4.22 -12.29
CA ALA A 217 -0.40 -4.13 -12.91
C ALA A 217 -0.61 -5.20 -13.98
N LEU A 218 0.40 -5.43 -14.83
CA LEU A 218 0.34 -6.32 -16.00
C LEU A 218 0.91 -7.72 -15.74
N GLY A 219 1.61 -7.91 -14.63
CA GLY A 219 2.24 -9.18 -14.28
C GLY A 219 1.22 -10.31 -14.07
N ARG A 220 1.56 -11.53 -14.51
CA ARG A 220 0.78 -12.76 -14.21
C ARG A 220 0.79 -13.15 -12.73
N HIS A 221 1.59 -12.45 -11.91
CA HIS A 221 1.70 -12.63 -10.47
C HIS A 221 0.64 -11.81 -9.72
N ALA A 222 -0.64 -12.02 -10.04
CA ALA A 222 -1.74 -11.70 -9.13
C ALA A 222 -1.62 -12.44 -7.76
N SER A 223 -0.63 -13.35 -7.64
CA SER A 223 -0.33 -14.18 -6.49
C SER A 223 0.32 -13.47 -5.30
N TYR A 224 0.63 -12.17 -5.38
CA TYR A 224 1.08 -11.41 -4.19
C TYR A 224 -0.08 -10.95 -3.29
N GLY A 225 -1.35 -11.07 -3.73
CA GLY A 225 -2.53 -10.80 -2.88
C GLY A 225 -2.81 -9.31 -2.63
N TYR A 226 -2.30 -8.40 -3.48
CA TYR A 226 -2.45 -6.95 -3.33
C TYR A 226 -2.59 -6.21 -4.67
N PRO A 227 -3.78 -6.16 -5.28
CA PRO A 227 -3.98 -5.34 -6.47
C PRO A 227 -3.70 -3.82 -6.26
N LEU A 228 -2.93 -3.21 -7.15
CA LEU A 228 -2.82 -1.75 -7.22
C LEU A 228 -4.18 -1.14 -7.60
N PRO A 229 -4.47 0.14 -7.32
CA PRO A 229 -5.73 0.78 -7.69
C PRO A 229 -6.00 0.65 -9.19
N VAL A 230 -4.96 0.79 -10.02
CA VAL A 230 -5.04 0.55 -11.46
C VAL A 230 -5.53 -0.85 -11.85
N GLN A 231 -5.30 -1.88 -11.04
CA GLN A 231 -5.78 -3.25 -11.31
C GLN A 231 -7.28 -3.42 -11.05
N LYS A 232 -7.94 -2.42 -10.47
CA LYS A 232 -9.41 -2.35 -10.38
C LYS A 232 -10.04 -1.69 -11.61
N VAL A 233 -9.25 -1.09 -12.48
CA VAL A 233 -9.75 -0.48 -13.73
C VAL A 233 -10.17 -1.60 -14.67
N SER A 234 -11.46 -1.66 -14.96
CA SER A 234 -12.10 -2.69 -15.77
C SER A 234 -13.32 -2.09 -16.47
N PRO A 235 -13.14 -1.45 -17.63
CA PRO A 235 -14.24 -0.89 -18.42
C PRO A 235 -15.17 -1.97 -18.96
N GLU A 236 -16.34 -1.56 -19.43
CA GLU A 236 -17.37 -2.47 -19.93
C GLU A 236 -17.02 -3.12 -21.28
N GLU A 237 -16.31 -2.40 -22.17
CA GLU A 237 -15.93 -2.95 -23.48
C GLU A 237 -14.43 -3.27 -23.54
N ARG A 238 -13.56 -2.26 -23.38
CA ARG A 238 -12.13 -2.48 -23.64
C ARG A 238 -11.20 -1.58 -22.83
N LEU A 239 -10.19 -2.22 -22.25
CA LEU A 239 -9.04 -1.60 -21.59
C LEU A 239 -7.81 -1.71 -22.51
N THR A 240 -7.24 -0.57 -22.89
CA THR A 240 -6.05 -0.50 -23.73
C THR A 240 -4.91 0.18 -22.99
N TRP A 241 -3.70 -0.38 -23.03
CA TRP A 241 -2.51 0.23 -22.42
C TRP A 241 -1.58 0.75 -23.51
N PHE A 242 -1.21 2.03 -23.41
CA PHE A 242 -0.22 2.71 -24.23
C PHE A 242 0.99 3.03 -23.34
N LEU A 243 2.10 2.34 -23.59
CA LEU A 243 3.30 2.40 -22.77
C LEU A 243 4.51 2.76 -23.62
N ASP A 244 5.41 3.57 -23.08
CA ASP A 244 6.75 3.70 -23.66
C ASP A 244 7.72 2.64 -23.10
N LYS A 245 8.93 2.61 -23.64
CA LYS A 245 9.98 1.68 -23.22
C LYS A 245 10.46 1.91 -21.79
N PRO A 246 10.70 3.16 -21.32
CA PRO A 246 10.96 3.44 -19.92
C PRO A 246 9.92 2.85 -18.95
N ALA A 247 8.62 3.04 -19.21
CA ALA A 247 7.53 2.52 -18.38
C ALA A 247 7.42 0.98 -18.39
N THR A 248 8.10 0.31 -19.32
CA THR A 248 8.13 -1.17 -19.41
C THR A 248 9.48 -1.78 -19.05
N SER A 249 10.43 -0.96 -18.58
CA SER A 249 11.80 -1.39 -18.23
C SER A 249 11.82 -2.55 -17.22
N GLU A 250 10.83 -2.60 -16.34
CA GLU A 250 10.67 -3.62 -15.30
C GLU A 250 9.93 -4.89 -15.74
N LEU A 251 9.23 -4.89 -16.88
CA LEU A 251 8.52 -6.07 -17.40
C LEU A 251 9.46 -7.17 -17.88
N ARG A 252 10.69 -6.82 -18.27
CA ARG A 252 11.66 -7.74 -18.90
C ARG A 252 12.83 -8.15 -18.03
N LYS A 253 12.96 -7.64 -16.79
CA LYS A 253 14.04 -8.10 -15.90
C LYS A 253 13.77 -9.55 -15.49
N PRO A 254 14.56 -10.55 -15.94
CA PRO A 254 14.51 -11.85 -15.31
C PRO A 254 14.86 -11.64 -13.83
N VAL A 255 14.02 -12.18 -12.95
CA VAL A 255 14.40 -12.34 -11.55
C VAL A 255 15.73 -13.09 -11.58
N PHE A 256 16.80 -12.47 -11.08
CA PHE A 256 18.12 -13.11 -10.95
C PHE A 256 18.00 -14.36 -10.08
N GLY A 257 17.66 -15.48 -10.69
CA GLY A 257 18.06 -16.81 -10.27
C GLY A 257 19.33 -17.14 -11.05
N ASN A 258 20.40 -17.45 -10.32
CA ASN A 258 21.68 -17.88 -10.91
C ASN A 258 21.47 -18.92 -12.02
N PRO A 259 22.25 -18.87 -13.12
CA PRO A 259 22.17 -19.89 -14.17
C PRO A 259 22.61 -21.24 -13.58
N VAL A 260 21.65 -22.16 -13.45
CA VAL A 260 21.96 -23.57 -13.17
C VAL A 260 22.51 -24.18 -14.46
N ASN A 261 23.78 -24.56 -14.38
CA ASN A 261 24.57 -25.26 -15.40
C ASN A 261 23.78 -26.48 -15.97
N PRO A 262 23.60 -26.60 -17.31
CA PRO A 262 22.73 -27.62 -17.93
C PRO A 262 23.27 -29.07 -17.91
N ASN A 263 24.35 -29.37 -17.20
CA ASN A 263 24.99 -30.69 -17.19
C ASN A 263 24.77 -31.53 -15.92
N ARG A 264 23.54 -31.61 -15.40
CA ARG A 264 23.15 -32.74 -14.53
C ARG A 264 21.76 -33.25 -14.89
N GLY A 265 21.74 -34.40 -15.54
CA GLY A 265 20.54 -35.09 -15.98
C GLY A 265 19.65 -35.51 -14.82
N TYR A 266 18.35 -35.28 -14.97
CA TYR A 266 17.30 -35.92 -14.18
C TYR A 266 16.75 -37.13 -14.95
N PRO A 267 16.52 -38.27 -14.29
CA PRO A 267 15.88 -39.41 -14.93
C PRO A 267 14.38 -39.15 -15.16
N ARG A 268 13.93 -39.55 -16.35
CA ARG A 268 12.54 -39.54 -16.81
C ARG A 268 11.70 -40.53 -16.00
N TYR A 269 10.47 -40.15 -15.66
CA TYR A 269 9.36 -41.08 -15.58
C TYR A 269 8.13 -40.50 -16.29
N PHE A 270 7.74 -41.20 -17.36
CA PHE A 270 6.46 -41.06 -18.04
C PHE A 270 5.35 -41.70 -17.20
N GLY A 271 4.13 -41.17 -17.27
CA GLY A 271 2.96 -41.84 -16.68
C GLY A 271 1.69 -41.01 -16.77
N SER A 272 1.01 -41.14 -17.91
CA SER A 272 -0.32 -40.64 -18.25
C SER A 272 -1.45 -40.94 -17.25
N GLY A 273 -2.45 -40.06 -17.19
CA GLY A 273 -3.80 -40.43 -16.78
C GLY A 273 -4.65 -39.29 -16.20
N ARG A 274 -5.52 -38.69 -17.01
CA ARG A 274 -6.63 -37.85 -16.55
C ARG A 274 -7.72 -38.72 -15.92
N PHE A 275 -8.30 -38.31 -14.81
CA PHE A 275 -9.75 -38.43 -14.56
C PHE A 275 -10.25 -37.26 -13.70
N ASN A 276 -11.32 -36.62 -14.17
CA ASN A 276 -12.10 -35.61 -13.46
C ASN A 276 -13.15 -36.33 -12.60
N LEU A 277 -13.30 -35.93 -11.35
CA LEU A 277 -14.55 -36.08 -10.59
C LEU A 277 -14.71 -34.87 -9.66
N ARG A 278 -15.79 -34.10 -9.89
CA ARG A 278 -16.27 -33.06 -8.97
C ARG A 278 -17.15 -33.72 -7.91
N PHE A 279 -16.92 -33.39 -6.64
CA PHE A 279 -17.96 -33.41 -5.61
C PHE A 279 -17.81 -32.17 -4.73
N ASN A 280 -18.94 -31.49 -4.51
CA ASN A 280 -19.14 -30.45 -3.50
C ASN A 280 -19.69 -31.14 -2.24
N PHE A 281 -19.18 -30.84 -1.05
CA PHE A 281 -19.94 -30.63 0.21
C PHE A 281 -19.00 -30.36 1.41
N GLY A 282 -19.33 -29.31 2.18
CA GLY A 282 -19.41 -29.27 3.65
C GLY A 282 -18.20 -29.57 4.54
N LEU A 283 -17.78 -28.56 5.31
CA LEU A 283 -17.23 -28.58 6.69
C LEU A 283 -16.67 -29.92 7.23
N GLY A 284 -15.37 -29.93 7.53
CA GLY A 284 -14.76 -30.82 8.53
C GLY A 284 -13.52 -31.56 8.07
N ASN A 285 -12.37 -31.22 8.67
CA ASN A 285 -11.12 -31.99 8.82
C ASN A 285 -10.74 -33.01 7.73
N GLN A 286 -9.68 -32.74 6.97
CA GLN A 286 -8.96 -33.78 6.23
C GLN A 286 -7.64 -34.14 6.89
N ILE A 287 -7.62 -35.35 7.46
CA ILE A 287 -6.44 -36.19 7.70
C ILE A 287 -6.20 -36.97 6.40
N SER A 288 -4.99 -36.91 5.83
CA SER A 288 -4.61 -37.79 4.73
C SER A 288 -3.90 -39.04 5.27
N VAL A 289 -4.51 -40.21 5.09
CA VAL A 289 -3.87 -41.51 5.28
C VAL A 289 -3.54 -42.09 3.91
N SER A 290 -2.28 -42.39 3.63
CA SER A 290 -1.90 -43.27 2.52
C SER A 290 -1.46 -44.62 3.06
N CYS A 291 -2.20 -45.68 2.71
CA CYS A 291 -1.79 -47.05 2.97
C CYS A 291 -0.79 -47.49 1.88
N GLY A 292 0.42 -47.90 2.31
CA GLY A 292 1.46 -48.47 1.46
C GLY A 292 2.16 -49.60 2.22
N SER A 293 2.31 -50.73 1.55
CA SER A 293 2.72 -52.03 2.09
C SER A 293 4.17 -52.12 2.60
N ARG A 294 4.34 -52.83 3.72
CA ARG A 294 5.50 -53.59 4.24
C ARG A 294 6.84 -52.87 4.52
N ASN A 295 7.21 -52.92 5.81
CA ASN A 295 8.54 -53.00 6.43
C ASN A 295 9.63 -51.97 6.06
N SER A 296 9.72 -50.90 6.86
CA SER A 296 11.00 -50.45 7.46
C SER A 296 10.76 -49.30 8.44
N PHE A 297 11.05 -49.50 9.72
CA PHE A 297 11.06 -48.46 10.76
C PHE A 297 12.18 -47.46 10.49
N HIS A 298 11.86 -46.20 10.18
CA HIS A 298 12.74 -45.05 10.39
C HIS A 298 11.94 -43.97 11.12
N HIS A 299 12.46 -43.49 12.25
CA HIS A 299 11.89 -42.42 13.04
C HIS A 299 11.78 -41.13 12.21
N LEU A 300 10.57 -40.82 11.72
CA LEU A 300 10.21 -39.50 11.21
C LEU A 300 10.06 -38.56 12.41
N HIS A 301 11.03 -37.68 12.62
CA HIS A 301 10.82 -36.48 13.43
C HIS A 301 9.78 -35.60 12.76
N LEU A 302 8.56 -35.63 13.28
CA LEU A 302 7.51 -34.66 12.97
C LEU A 302 7.99 -33.29 13.45
N CYS A 303 8.42 -32.44 12.52
CA CYS A 303 8.53 -31.00 12.78
C CYS A 303 7.12 -30.48 13.09
N PRO A 304 6.87 -29.90 14.27
CA PRO A 304 5.55 -29.34 14.57
C PRO A 304 5.27 -28.18 13.62
N LEU A 305 4.05 -28.16 13.06
CA LEU A 305 3.52 -26.99 12.35
C LEU A 305 3.63 -25.77 13.27
N PRO A 306 4.02 -24.58 12.76
CA PRO A 306 4.09 -23.38 13.59
C PRO A 306 2.72 -23.12 14.21
N LYS A 307 2.65 -23.04 15.54
CA LYS A 307 1.44 -22.61 16.25
C LYS A 307 1.13 -21.19 15.76
N MET A 308 -0.10 -20.96 15.31
CA MET A 308 -0.57 -19.60 15.02
C MET A 308 -0.45 -18.76 16.31
N ALA A 309 0.05 -17.53 16.16
CA ALA A 309 0.19 -16.59 17.27
C ALA A 309 -1.13 -16.44 18.02
N THR A 310 -1.10 -16.41 19.35
CA THR A 310 -2.30 -16.09 20.14
C THR A 310 -2.58 -14.61 19.99
N ILE A 311 -3.71 -14.24 19.38
CA ILE A 311 -4.14 -12.85 19.26
C ILE A 311 -5.03 -12.49 20.46
N SER A 312 -4.65 -11.45 21.18
CA SER A 312 -5.42 -10.85 22.27
C SER A 312 -5.75 -9.39 21.93
N ILE A 313 -6.97 -8.95 22.21
CA ILE A 313 -7.41 -7.56 21.98
C ILE A 313 -7.90 -6.99 23.30
N GLN A 314 -7.20 -5.98 23.80
CA GLN A 314 -7.57 -5.19 24.96
C GLN A 314 -8.16 -3.85 24.51
N LYS A 315 -9.48 -3.74 24.58
CA LYS A 315 -10.19 -2.46 24.41
C LYS A 315 -10.30 -1.78 25.77
N LEU A 316 -9.70 -0.61 25.89
CA LEU A 316 -9.58 0.17 27.12
C LEU A 316 -10.25 1.52 26.91
N HIS A 317 -10.67 2.17 28.00
CA HIS A 317 -11.56 3.33 27.86
C HIS A 317 -10.82 4.56 27.31
N THR A 318 -9.62 4.83 27.81
CA THR A 318 -8.82 6.00 27.47
C THR A 318 -7.36 5.61 27.27
N GLU A 319 -6.58 6.52 26.68
CA GLU A 319 -5.13 6.39 26.56
C GLU A 319 -4.43 6.14 27.92
N GLU A 320 -4.94 6.72 29.00
CA GLU A 320 -4.45 6.46 30.37
C GLU A 320 -4.63 5.00 30.79
N HIS A 321 -5.78 4.41 30.50
CA HIS A 321 -6.02 2.99 30.79
C HIS A 321 -5.12 2.08 29.94
N VAL A 322 -4.84 2.48 28.69
CA VAL A 322 -3.85 1.82 27.82
C VAL A 322 -2.48 1.84 28.48
N ALA A 323 -2.00 3.00 28.92
CA ALA A 323 -0.71 3.14 29.59
C ALA A 323 -0.58 2.27 30.85
N ILE A 324 -1.63 2.25 31.70
CA ILE A 324 -1.66 1.42 32.93
C ILE A 324 -1.59 -0.08 32.59
N SER A 325 -2.43 -0.56 31.67
CA SER A 325 -2.46 -1.97 31.31
C SER A 325 -1.16 -2.41 30.63
N LEU A 326 -0.61 -1.54 29.77
CA LEU A 326 0.65 -1.78 29.08
C LEU A 326 1.83 -1.86 30.07
N ALA A 327 1.91 -0.97 31.05
CA ALA A 327 2.95 -1.01 32.08
C ALA A 327 2.94 -2.33 32.86
N LYS A 328 1.75 -2.81 33.26
CA LYS A 328 1.61 -4.12 33.91
C LYS A 328 2.09 -5.26 33.00
N TYR A 329 1.66 -5.27 31.74
CA TYR A 329 2.04 -6.29 30.78
C TYR A 329 3.56 -6.35 30.54
N ILE A 330 4.19 -5.18 30.39
CA ILE A 330 5.64 -5.04 30.24
C ILE A 330 6.37 -5.57 31.47
N ALA A 331 5.93 -5.20 32.68
CA ALA A 331 6.56 -5.64 33.93
C ALA A 331 6.49 -7.16 34.11
N ASP A 332 5.33 -7.77 33.85
CA ASP A 332 5.13 -9.22 33.94
C ASP A 332 6.04 -9.95 32.92
N LEU A 333 6.11 -9.46 31.67
CA LEU A 333 6.98 -10.04 30.64
C LEU A 333 8.46 -9.87 30.95
N SER A 334 8.86 -8.71 31.48
CA SER A 334 10.23 -8.46 31.93
C SER A 334 10.65 -9.48 32.99
N ALA A 335 9.86 -9.63 34.06
CA ALA A 335 10.16 -10.57 35.13
C ALA A 335 10.27 -12.02 34.61
N LYS A 336 9.33 -12.45 33.76
CA LYS A 336 9.35 -13.78 33.14
C LYS A 336 10.58 -14.00 32.26
N SER A 337 10.96 -13.01 31.45
CA SER A 337 12.07 -13.14 30.51
C SER A 337 13.42 -13.13 31.20
N ILE A 338 13.60 -12.28 32.21
CA ILE A 338 14.80 -12.23 33.04
C ILE A 338 14.97 -13.54 33.82
N ALA A 339 13.89 -14.07 34.42
CA ALA A 339 13.97 -15.34 35.13
C ALA A 339 14.35 -16.52 34.21
N ALA A 340 13.87 -16.53 32.97
CA ALA A 340 14.13 -17.61 32.01
C ALA A 340 15.49 -17.48 31.30
N ASN A 341 15.91 -16.26 30.96
CA ASN A 341 17.00 -16.01 30.02
C ASN A 341 18.11 -15.12 30.57
N GLY A 342 17.94 -14.53 31.75
CA GLY A 342 18.90 -13.59 32.36
C GLY A 342 18.87 -12.17 31.79
N SER A 343 18.05 -11.90 30.77
CA SER A 343 17.87 -10.58 30.15
C SER A 343 16.47 -10.40 29.58
N PHE A 344 16.09 -9.15 29.28
CA PHE A 344 14.84 -8.81 28.59
C PHE A 344 15.12 -7.87 27.41
N SER A 345 14.93 -8.38 26.19
CA SER A 345 15.17 -7.64 24.96
C SER A 345 13.89 -6.98 24.43
N VAL A 346 13.90 -5.65 24.36
CA VAL A 346 12.75 -4.82 23.99
C VAL A 346 13.09 -3.99 22.75
N VAL A 347 12.21 -4.04 21.76
CA VAL A 347 12.29 -3.20 20.55
C VAL A 347 11.22 -2.10 20.64
N LEU A 348 11.63 -0.85 20.45
CA LEU A 348 10.76 0.32 20.52
C LEU A 348 10.48 0.88 19.12
N SER A 349 9.21 1.18 18.85
CA SER A 349 8.78 2.10 17.78
C SER A 349 8.72 3.53 18.31
N GLY A 350 8.80 4.51 17.41
CA GLY A 350 8.50 5.91 17.75
C GLY A 350 7.00 6.22 17.82
N GLY A 351 6.67 7.52 17.75
CA GLY A 351 5.29 8.03 17.77
C GLY A 351 4.68 8.10 19.17
N SER A 352 3.34 8.17 19.23
CA SER A 352 2.58 8.27 20.49
C SER A 352 2.78 7.08 21.44
N LEU A 353 3.23 5.94 20.93
CA LEU A 353 3.60 4.77 21.73
C LEU A 353 4.53 5.13 22.89
N ILE A 354 5.51 6.01 22.68
CA ILE A 354 6.49 6.34 23.73
C ILE A 354 5.82 7.01 24.93
N ASP A 355 4.79 7.83 24.71
CA ASP A 355 4.07 8.48 25.81
C ASP A 355 3.29 7.47 26.67
N THR A 356 2.78 6.40 26.06
CA THR A 356 2.09 5.32 26.80
C THR A 356 3.00 4.56 27.76
N LEU A 357 4.32 4.72 27.66
CA LEU A 357 5.29 4.14 28.61
C LEU A 357 5.43 4.95 29.90
N ARG A 358 4.80 6.12 30.02
CA ARG A 358 4.87 6.96 31.23
C ARG A 358 4.52 6.22 32.52
N LYS A 359 3.66 5.19 32.46
CA LYS A 359 3.27 4.38 33.62
C LYS A 359 4.30 3.34 34.04
N VAL A 360 5.16 2.86 33.13
CA VAL A 360 6.18 1.87 33.50
C VAL A 360 7.36 2.51 34.26
N VAL A 361 7.49 3.84 34.17
CA VAL A 361 8.52 4.62 34.87
C VAL A 361 8.01 5.25 36.18
N GLU A 362 6.78 4.96 36.58
CA GLU A 362 6.20 5.34 37.87
C GLU A 362 6.23 4.15 38.85
N PRO A 363 6.18 4.40 40.18
CA PRO A 363 5.96 3.34 41.16
C PRO A 363 4.64 2.58 40.90
N PRO A 364 4.59 1.26 41.11
CA PRO A 364 5.66 0.42 41.68
C PRO A 364 6.68 -0.10 40.64
N TYR A 365 6.50 0.19 39.35
CA TYR A 365 7.26 -0.46 38.28
C TYR A 365 8.71 0.01 38.18
N VAL A 366 8.94 1.32 38.35
CA VAL A 366 10.30 1.87 38.35
C VAL A 366 11.21 1.23 39.41
N ASP A 367 10.63 0.86 40.55
CA ASP A 367 11.35 0.27 41.69
C ASP A 367 11.44 -1.27 41.64
N SER A 368 10.51 -1.94 40.94
CA SER A 368 10.41 -3.41 40.94
C SER A 368 11.02 -4.08 39.71
N ILE A 369 11.23 -3.35 38.61
CA ILE A 369 11.85 -3.86 37.40
C ILE A 369 13.38 -3.84 37.52
N ASP A 370 14.04 -4.95 37.20
CA ASP A 370 15.51 -5.00 37.07
C ASP A 370 15.98 -4.44 35.72
N TRP A 371 16.05 -3.11 35.64
CA TRP A 371 16.46 -2.36 34.44
C TRP A 371 17.88 -2.69 33.95
N SER A 372 18.75 -3.22 34.82
CA SER A 372 20.11 -3.60 34.45
C SER A 372 20.17 -4.75 33.42
N LYS A 373 19.06 -5.50 33.31
CA LYS A 373 18.90 -6.66 32.43
C LYS A 373 18.17 -6.36 31.13
N TRP A 374 17.70 -5.12 30.96
CA TRP A 374 17.02 -4.69 29.75
C TRP A 374 18.01 -4.43 28.63
N LEU A 375 17.68 -4.87 27.42
CA LEU A 375 18.40 -4.58 26.17
C LEU A 375 17.43 -3.86 25.23
N ILE A 376 17.74 -2.62 24.85
CA ILE A 376 16.85 -1.75 24.06
C ILE A 376 17.31 -1.66 22.62
N PHE A 377 16.36 -1.84 21.70
CA PHE A 377 16.54 -1.74 20.25
C PHE A 377 15.44 -0.86 19.65
N PHE A 378 15.64 -0.43 18.41
CA PHE A 378 14.69 0.38 17.65
C PHE A 378 14.15 -0.38 16.44
N LEU A 379 12.83 -0.32 16.26
CA LEU A 379 12.09 -1.01 15.21
C LEU A 379 12.35 -0.38 13.83
N ASP A 380 12.38 0.95 13.82
CA ASP A 380 12.73 1.81 12.70
C ASP A 380 13.34 3.11 13.23
N GLU A 381 13.98 3.87 12.34
CA GLU A 381 14.50 5.20 12.65
C GLU A 381 14.55 6.07 11.39
N ARG A 382 14.43 7.37 11.62
CA ARG A 382 14.59 8.43 10.63
C ARG A 382 16.08 8.66 10.46
N VAL A 383 16.58 8.78 9.23
CA VAL A 383 18.02 8.98 9.00
C VAL A 383 18.36 10.45 9.24
N VAL A 384 18.42 10.82 10.51
CA VAL A 384 18.71 12.14 11.07
C VAL A 384 19.64 11.98 12.29
N PRO A 385 20.27 13.05 12.78
CA PRO A 385 21.01 13.00 14.05
C PRO A 385 20.17 12.49 15.23
N LEU A 386 20.80 11.82 16.19
CA LEU A 386 20.13 11.24 17.36
C LEU A 386 19.55 12.28 18.32
N ASP A 387 19.96 13.55 18.21
CA ASP A 387 19.39 14.68 18.95
C ASP A 387 18.34 15.46 18.14
N HIS A 388 18.05 15.04 16.90
CA HIS A 388 17.05 15.67 16.05
C HIS A 388 15.63 15.42 16.57
N PRO A 389 14.71 16.40 16.50
CA PRO A 389 13.33 16.25 16.98
C PRO A 389 12.56 15.09 16.32
N ASP A 390 12.90 14.72 15.09
CA ASP A 390 12.29 13.59 14.37
C ASP A 390 12.90 12.21 14.71
N SER A 391 13.93 12.13 15.55
CA SER A 391 14.57 10.85 15.93
C SER A 391 13.69 10.07 16.91
N ASN A 392 13.45 8.80 16.60
CA ASN A 392 12.81 7.84 17.50
C ASN A 392 13.68 7.60 18.75
N TYR A 393 15.01 7.60 18.63
CA TYR A 393 15.92 7.55 19.77
C TYR A 393 15.73 8.74 20.71
N LYS A 394 15.73 9.98 20.18
CA LYS A 394 15.49 11.18 21.00
C LYS A 394 14.17 11.08 21.73
N LEU A 395 13.10 10.75 20.99
CA LEU A 395 11.77 10.61 21.55
C LEU A 395 11.74 9.58 22.69
N ALA A 396 12.32 8.40 22.47
CA ALA A 396 12.42 7.36 23.50
C ALA A 396 13.30 7.78 24.68
N TYR A 397 14.37 8.55 24.44
CA TYR A 397 15.25 9.04 25.48
C TYR A 397 14.52 10.01 26.42
N ASP A 398 13.86 11.02 25.86
CA ASP A 398 13.15 12.04 26.62
C ASP A 398 11.91 11.45 27.34
N GLY A 399 11.18 10.57 26.66
CA GLY A 399 9.94 9.99 27.17
C GLY A 399 10.13 8.87 28.21
N PHE A 400 11.19 8.07 28.05
CA PHE A 400 11.36 6.80 28.77
C PHE A 400 12.80 6.57 29.27
N LEU A 401 13.81 6.51 28.40
CA LEU A 401 15.13 5.98 28.76
C LEU A 401 15.89 6.87 29.77
N SER A 402 15.64 8.18 29.78
CA SER A 402 16.23 9.10 30.76
C SER A 402 15.65 8.98 32.18
N LYS A 403 14.53 8.24 32.32
CA LYS A 403 13.77 8.12 33.57
C LYS A 403 14.02 6.78 34.30
N VAL A 404 14.80 5.89 33.70
CA VAL A 404 15.07 4.54 34.24
C VAL A 404 16.56 4.20 34.20
N PRO A 405 17.10 3.41 35.15
CA PRO A 405 18.52 3.10 35.24
C PRO A 405 18.97 1.97 34.29
N ILE A 406 18.63 2.06 33.00
CA ILE A 406 19.13 1.12 31.97
C ILE A 406 20.59 1.49 31.63
N PRO A 407 21.55 0.54 31.69
CA PRO A 407 22.92 0.81 31.30
C PRO A 407 23.02 1.29 29.85
N LYS A 408 23.80 2.35 29.58
CA LYS A 408 23.98 2.87 28.21
C LYS A 408 24.51 1.82 27.22
N SER A 409 25.32 0.87 27.70
CA SER A 409 25.83 -0.27 26.92
C SER A 409 24.75 -1.23 26.44
N ASN A 410 23.56 -1.18 27.05
CA ASN A 410 22.43 -2.02 26.70
C ASN A 410 21.44 -1.33 25.75
N ILE A 411 21.71 -0.09 25.33
CA ILE A 411 20.88 0.66 24.41
C ILE A 411 21.57 0.67 23.06
N TYR A 412 20.90 0.13 22.04
CA TYR A 412 21.43 -0.06 20.70
C TYR A 412 20.71 0.86 19.70
N PRO A 413 21.03 2.17 19.67
CA PRO A 413 20.47 3.08 18.68
C PRO A 413 20.98 2.75 17.27
N ILE A 414 20.17 3.11 16.28
CA ILE A 414 20.59 3.11 14.88
C ILE A 414 21.67 4.18 14.69
N LYS A 415 22.76 3.84 14.00
CA LYS A 415 23.91 4.74 13.85
C LYS A 415 23.57 5.94 12.96
N GLU A 416 23.75 7.14 13.50
CA GLU A 416 23.62 8.40 12.75
C GLU A 416 24.79 8.63 11.78
N GLY A 417 24.62 9.58 10.85
CA GLY A 417 25.67 10.01 9.92
C GLY A 417 25.96 9.03 8.78
N LEU A 418 25.12 8.01 8.58
CA LEU A 418 25.21 7.05 7.48
C LEU A 418 24.12 7.29 6.44
N SER A 419 24.36 6.85 5.20
CA SER A 419 23.29 6.76 4.20
C SER A 419 22.23 5.74 4.65
N PRO A 420 20.97 5.82 4.17
CA PRO A 420 19.93 4.86 4.57
C PRO A 420 20.32 3.39 4.33
N SER A 421 21.01 3.11 3.22
CA SER A 421 21.51 1.77 2.92
C SER A 421 22.60 1.33 3.89
N ASP A 422 23.59 2.18 4.14
CA ASP A 422 24.71 1.86 5.04
C ASP A 422 24.24 1.71 6.49
N ALA A 423 23.26 2.51 6.92
CA ALA A 423 22.63 2.40 8.24
C ALA A 423 21.90 1.06 8.40
N ALA A 424 21.16 0.62 7.38
CA ALA A 424 20.49 -0.68 7.39
C ALA A 424 21.49 -1.84 7.42
N ASP A 425 22.58 -1.77 6.65
CA ASP A 425 23.62 -2.79 6.63
C ASP A 425 24.38 -2.85 7.97
N GLU A 426 24.71 -1.70 8.56
CA GLU A 426 25.38 -1.61 9.85
C GLU A 426 24.52 -2.19 10.97
N TYR A 427 23.25 -1.80 11.03
CA TYR A 427 22.35 -2.26 12.09
C TYR A 427 22.04 -3.76 11.95
N GLU A 428 21.87 -4.27 10.73
CA GLU A 428 21.77 -5.71 10.47
C GLU A 428 23.02 -6.48 10.94
N GLN A 429 24.22 -5.99 10.63
CA GLN A 429 25.47 -6.60 11.10
C GLN A 429 25.59 -6.57 12.62
N ARG A 430 25.19 -5.46 13.25
CA ARG A 430 25.18 -5.33 14.72
C ARG A 430 24.28 -6.37 15.36
N LEU A 431 23.06 -6.56 14.84
CA LEU A 431 22.14 -7.59 15.34
C LEU A 431 22.70 -9.01 15.15
N LYS A 432 23.31 -9.30 14.00
CA LYS A 432 23.96 -10.61 13.75
C LYS A 432 25.11 -10.86 14.72
N ASN A 433 25.91 -9.85 15.04
CA ASN A 433 27.00 -9.96 16.03
C ASN A 433 26.47 -10.24 17.43
N LEU A 434 25.36 -9.60 17.82
CA LEU A 434 24.69 -9.87 19.10
C LEU A 434 24.08 -11.27 19.17
N VAL A 435 23.64 -11.82 18.04
CA VAL A 435 23.24 -13.23 17.96
C VAL A 435 24.46 -14.16 18.08
N ALA A 436 25.54 -13.86 17.35
CA ALA A 436 26.76 -14.67 17.35
C ALA A 436 27.43 -14.74 18.74
N ASN A 437 27.41 -13.64 19.50
CA ASN A 437 27.95 -13.60 20.85
C ASN A 437 26.94 -14.04 21.94
N LYS A 438 25.76 -14.54 21.54
CA LYS A 438 24.68 -15.04 22.42
C LYS A 438 24.03 -13.97 23.32
N THR A 439 24.18 -12.68 23.00
CA THR A 439 23.43 -11.60 23.66
C THR A 439 21.97 -11.60 23.22
N LEU A 440 21.71 -11.87 21.94
CA LEU A 440 20.38 -12.10 21.39
C LEU A 440 20.18 -13.56 21.04
N LYS A 441 18.95 -14.03 21.20
CA LYS A 441 18.54 -15.38 20.79
C LYS A 441 18.31 -15.43 19.28
N THR A 442 18.44 -16.60 18.69
CA THR A 442 18.00 -16.86 17.32
C THR A 442 16.64 -17.54 17.35
N SER A 443 15.74 -17.13 16.47
CA SER A 443 14.51 -17.87 16.20
C SER A 443 14.85 -19.21 15.52
N PRO A 444 14.32 -20.34 16.02
CA PRO A 444 14.46 -21.62 15.34
C PRO A 444 13.58 -21.75 14.10
N ILE A 445 12.62 -20.83 13.90
CA ILE A 445 11.66 -20.86 12.79
C ILE A 445 12.20 -20.06 11.60
N THR A 446 12.68 -18.85 11.86
CA THR A 446 13.13 -17.92 10.80
C THR A 446 14.65 -17.91 10.63
N GLY A 447 15.41 -18.22 11.69
CA GLY A 447 16.86 -18.03 11.74
C GLY A 447 17.30 -16.59 12.04
N PHE A 448 16.37 -15.69 12.37
CA PHE A 448 16.63 -14.27 12.65
C PHE A 448 16.82 -14.03 14.15
N ALA A 449 17.23 -12.83 14.55
CA ALA A 449 17.20 -12.46 15.97
C ALA A 449 15.78 -12.57 16.55
N LYS A 450 15.67 -13.14 17.74
CA LYS A 450 14.42 -13.32 18.48
C LYS A 450 14.42 -12.40 19.70
N PHE A 451 13.58 -11.38 19.64
CA PHE A 451 13.34 -10.44 20.73
C PHE A 451 12.26 -10.96 21.70
N ASP A 452 12.30 -10.51 22.95
CA ASP A 452 11.30 -10.88 23.94
C ASP A 452 10.00 -10.10 23.73
N LEU A 453 10.13 -8.79 23.50
CA LEU A 453 8.99 -7.89 23.26
C LEU A 453 9.31 -6.88 22.16
N ILE A 454 8.41 -6.74 21.18
CA ILE A 454 8.35 -5.57 20.31
C ILE A 454 7.14 -4.73 20.71
N LEU A 455 7.39 -3.46 21.01
CA LEU A 455 6.36 -2.45 21.20
C LEU A 455 6.23 -1.68 19.88
N ALA A 456 5.08 -1.84 19.22
CA ALA A 456 4.84 -1.29 17.89
C ALA A 456 3.59 -0.41 17.88
N GLY A 457 3.70 0.76 17.26
CA GLY A 457 2.55 1.56 16.86
C GLY A 457 2.01 1.14 15.50
N MET A 458 0.88 1.73 15.12
CA MET A 458 0.31 1.60 13.78
C MET A 458 -0.09 2.97 13.27
N GLY A 459 0.31 3.32 12.04
CA GLY A 459 -0.17 4.54 11.40
C GLY A 459 -1.63 4.46 10.94
N PRO A 460 -2.25 5.61 10.63
CA PRO A 460 -3.61 5.68 10.04
C PRO A 460 -3.75 4.91 8.71
N ASP A 461 -2.63 4.67 8.03
CA ASP A 461 -2.51 3.90 6.79
C ASP A 461 -2.17 2.41 7.03
N GLY A 462 -2.20 1.96 8.28
CA GLY A 462 -1.93 0.58 8.67
C GLY A 462 -0.46 0.15 8.55
N HIS A 463 0.46 1.09 8.33
CA HIS A 463 1.89 0.79 8.35
C HIS A 463 2.35 0.46 9.77
N VAL A 464 3.40 -0.35 9.84
CA VAL A 464 4.13 -0.66 11.07
C VAL A 464 5.60 -0.39 10.80
N ALA A 465 6.31 0.20 11.76
CA ALA A 465 7.69 0.64 11.55
C ALA A 465 7.77 1.62 10.35
N SER A 466 8.68 1.40 9.41
CA SER A 466 8.63 2.08 8.11
C SER A 466 8.24 1.13 6.96
N LEU A 467 7.41 0.13 7.24
CA LEU A 467 6.84 -0.79 6.25
C LEU A 467 5.47 -0.29 5.78
N PHE A 468 5.50 0.60 4.80
CA PHE A 468 4.31 1.22 4.19
C PHE A 468 3.65 0.30 3.17
N CYS A 469 2.36 0.52 2.87
CA CYS A 469 1.61 -0.23 1.84
C CYS A 469 2.28 -0.25 0.45
N TRP A 470 3.12 0.75 0.18
CA TRP A 470 3.66 1.07 -1.15
C TRP A 470 5.10 0.67 -1.36
N HIS A 471 5.79 0.36 -0.27
CA HIS A 471 7.21 0.07 -0.31
C HIS A 471 7.43 -1.43 -0.43
N PHE A 472 8.22 -1.82 -1.43
CA PHE A 472 8.54 -3.22 -1.70
C PHE A 472 9.27 -3.89 -0.53
N GLN A 473 9.85 -3.08 0.36
CA GLN A 473 10.45 -3.45 1.65
C GLN A 473 9.48 -4.27 2.51
N ARG A 474 8.16 -4.07 2.38
CA ARG A 474 7.13 -4.89 3.04
C ARG A 474 7.07 -6.34 2.54
N PHE A 475 7.71 -6.63 1.40
CA PHE A 475 7.85 -7.96 0.82
C PHE A 475 9.27 -8.53 0.97
N GLU A 476 10.17 -7.82 1.65
CA GLU A 476 11.51 -8.32 1.95
C GLU A 476 11.42 -9.59 2.82
N LYS A 477 12.15 -10.62 2.42
CA LYS A 477 12.10 -11.96 3.04
C LYS A 477 13.45 -12.46 3.55
N LYS A 478 14.54 -11.81 3.15
CA LYS A 478 15.92 -12.27 3.36
C LYS A 478 16.68 -11.36 4.32
N ARG A 479 16.58 -10.05 4.12
CA ARG A 479 17.26 -9.07 5.00
C ARG A 479 16.58 -8.99 6.36
N TRP A 480 17.36 -8.71 7.40
CA TRP A 480 16.88 -8.45 8.75
C TRP A 480 16.41 -7.00 8.86
N VAL A 481 17.18 -6.09 8.27
CA VAL A 481 16.93 -4.65 8.25
C VAL A 481 16.97 -4.17 6.80
N THR A 482 16.08 -3.26 6.45
CA THR A 482 16.01 -2.62 5.14
C THR A 482 15.82 -1.11 5.29
N PHE A 483 15.76 -0.38 4.18
CA PHE A 483 15.64 1.07 4.17
C PHE A 483 14.71 1.54 3.06
N ILE A 484 14.20 2.75 3.23
CA ILE A 484 13.45 3.51 2.22
C ILE A 484 14.05 4.91 2.16
N THR A 485 14.04 5.54 0.98
CA THR A 485 14.55 6.91 0.77
C THR A 485 13.43 7.92 0.59
N ASP A 486 12.21 7.43 0.41
CA ASP A 486 11.03 8.12 -0.09
C ASP A 486 9.80 7.77 0.77
N SER A 487 9.96 7.79 2.10
CA SER A 487 8.80 7.65 2.99
C SER A 487 7.75 8.70 2.65
N PRO A 488 6.46 8.32 2.56
CA PRO A 488 5.37 9.27 2.33
C PRO A 488 5.15 10.21 3.53
N LYS A 489 5.86 9.98 4.65
CA LYS A 489 5.81 10.80 5.86
C LYS A 489 7.20 11.38 6.14
N PRO A 490 7.31 12.71 6.39
CA PRO A 490 8.61 13.32 6.65
C PRO A 490 9.26 12.78 7.95
N PRO A 491 10.60 12.81 8.04
CA PRO A 491 11.54 12.92 6.93
C PRO A 491 11.51 11.65 6.03
N PRO A 492 11.76 11.78 4.71
CA PRO A 492 11.64 10.66 3.77
C PRO A 492 12.59 9.48 4.03
N PRO A 493 13.90 9.68 4.33
CA PRO A 493 14.82 8.55 4.48
C PRO A 493 14.66 7.87 5.83
N ARG A 494 14.45 6.54 5.81
CA ARG A 494 14.22 5.72 7.00
C ARG A 494 14.89 4.36 6.88
N ILE A 495 15.25 3.79 8.02
CA ILE A 495 15.68 2.40 8.19
C ILE A 495 14.58 1.67 8.96
N THR A 496 14.34 0.39 8.67
CA THR A 496 13.30 -0.40 9.32
C THR A 496 13.64 -1.87 9.40
N PHE A 497 13.15 -2.54 10.46
CA PHE A 497 13.06 -3.99 10.48
C PHE A 497 12.14 -4.50 9.38
N THR A 498 12.45 -5.70 8.88
CA THR A 498 11.61 -6.42 7.91
C THR A 498 10.61 -7.31 8.64
N PHE A 499 9.50 -7.71 8.00
CA PHE A 499 8.54 -8.62 8.64
C PHE A 499 9.13 -9.93 9.14
N PRO A 500 10.06 -10.61 8.43
CA PRO A 500 10.73 -11.79 8.98
C PRO A 500 11.39 -11.53 10.34
N LEU A 501 12.05 -10.37 10.52
CA LEU A 501 12.66 -10.00 11.80
C LEU A 501 11.59 -9.66 12.85
N ILE A 502 10.62 -8.82 12.50
CA ILE A 502 9.51 -8.43 13.39
C ILE A 502 8.78 -9.67 13.91
N ASN A 503 8.41 -10.58 13.01
CA ASN A 503 7.64 -11.77 13.32
C ASN A 503 8.46 -12.85 14.07
N SER A 504 9.78 -12.68 14.20
CA SER A 504 10.62 -13.56 15.03
C SER A 504 10.49 -13.27 16.53
N ALA A 505 9.79 -12.21 16.93
CA ALA A 505 9.57 -11.85 18.31
C ALA A 505 8.75 -12.89 19.08
N SER A 506 9.03 -12.99 20.38
CA SER A 506 8.24 -13.80 21.31
C SER A 506 6.88 -13.16 21.56
N GLU A 507 6.86 -11.86 21.84
CA GLU A 507 5.63 -11.09 22.04
C GLU A 507 5.68 -9.80 21.21
N ILE A 508 4.55 -9.40 20.64
CA ILE A 508 4.36 -8.08 20.04
C ILE A 508 3.16 -7.42 20.70
N ALA A 509 3.36 -6.23 21.26
CA ALA A 509 2.28 -5.35 21.69
C ALA A 509 2.04 -4.28 20.63
N MET A 510 0.88 -4.35 19.96
CA MET A 510 0.39 -3.29 19.09
C MET A 510 -0.33 -2.26 19.96
N VAL A 511 0.23 -1.07 20.11
CA VAL A 511 -0.35 0.01 20.93
C VAL A 511 -0.85 1.10 20.01
N VAL A 512 -2.17 1.29 19.98
CA VAL A 512 -2.83 2.23 19.06
C VAL A 512 -3.89 3.01 19.82
N THR A 513 -3.73 4.32 19.87
CA THR A 513 -4.62 5.26 20.57
C THR A 513 -5.01 6.40 19.64
N GLY A 514 -6.14 7.04 19.93
CA GLY A 514 -6.64 8.17 19.14
C GLY A 514 -7.45 7.79 17.89
N GLU A 515 -8.27 8.72 17.44
CA GLU A 515 -9.23 8.53 16.33
C GLU A 515 -8.57 8.34 14.97
N ASP A 516 -7.38 8.92 14.74
CA ASP A 516 -6.67 8.88 13.46
C ASP A 516 -6.47 7.45 12.93
N ALA A 517 -6.31 6.48 13.83
CA ALA A 517 -6.07 5.08 13.48
C ALA A 517 -7.35 4.23 13.40
N ALA A 518 -8.54 4.78 13.68
CA ALA A 518 -9.77 4.02 13.83
C ALA A 518 -10.14 3.22 12.57
N ASP A 519 -10.02 3.83 11.39
CA ASP A 519 -10.26 3.15 10.12
C ASP A 519 -9.25 2.02 9.86
N ALA A 520 -7.96 2.24 10.15
CA ALA A 520 -6.95 1.20 10.03
C ALA A 520 -7.20 0.05 11.01
N VAL A 521 -7.63 0.33 12.25
CA VAL A 521 -7.98 -0.68 13.25
C VAL A 521 -9.18 -1.50 12.77
N LYS A 522 -10.23 -0.84 12.27
CA LYS A 522 -11.41 -1.48 11.68
C LYS A 522 -11.02 -2.44 10.55
N VAL A 523 -10.12 -2.03 9.65
CA VAL A 523 -9.65 -2.89 8.54
C VAL A 523 -8.77 -4.02 9.07
N ALA A 524 -7.87 -3.73 10.02
CA ALA A 524 -6.93 -4.68 10.57
C ALA A 524 -7.62 -5.82 11.34
N LEU A 525 -8.62 -5.49 12.16
CA LEU A 525 -9.28 -6.39 13.11
C LEU A 525 -10.72 -6.78 12.73
N GLY A 526 -11.34 -6.09 11.76
CA GLY A 526 -12.74 -6.31 11.40
C GLY A 526 -12.99 -7.56 10.56
N LYS A 527 -14.27 -7.96 10.46
CA LYS A 527 -14.74 -9.12 9.67
C LYS A 527 -14.39 -9.04 8.18
N HIS A 528 -13.98 -7.88 7.69
CA HIS A 528 -13.56 -7.64 6.31
C HIS A 528 -12.05 -7.78 6.06
N ALA A 529 -11.26 -8.18 7.06
CA ALA A 529 -9.84 -8.52 6.90
C ALA A 529 -9.57 -9.51 5.75
N SER A 530 -10.59 -10.28 5.34
CA SER A 530 -10.56 -11.30 4.28
C SER A 530 -10.89 -10.82 2.85
N TYR A 531 -11.30 -9.56 2.62
CA TYR A 531 -11.75 -9.09 1.28
C TYR A 531 -10.67 -8.42 0.40
N GLY A 532 -9.39 -8.74 0.65
CA GLY A 532 -8.40 -8.80 -0.44
C GLY A 532 -7.20 -7.85 -0.41
N TYR A 533 -6.93 -7.10 0.67
CA TYR A 533 -5.73 -6.25 0.77
C TYR A 533 -5.26 -6.04 2.22
N PRO A 534 -4.51 -6.97 2.82
CA PRO A 534 -4.04 -6.79 4.19
C PRO A 534 -3.15 -5.55 4.39
N LEU A 535 -3.54 -4.63 5.26
CA LEU A 535 -2.66 -3.56 5.74
C LEU A 535 -1.32 -4.15 6.22
N PRO A 536 -0.19 -3.44 6.14
CA PRO A 536 1.10 -3.95 6.63
C PRO A 536 1.02 -4.51 8.04
N VAL A 537 0.24 -3.89 8.93
CA VAL A 537 -0.02 -4.40 10.28
C VAL A 537 -0.62 -5.81 10.31
N GLN A 538 -1.41 -6.21 9.31
CA GLN A 538 -1.99 -7.56 9.22
C GLN A 538 -0.95 -8.62 8.78
N LYS A 539 0.30 -8.21 8.52
CA LYS A 539 1.45 -9.13 8.38
C LYS A 539 2.21 -9.33 9.69
N VAL A 540 1.89 -8.58 10.73
CA VAL A 540 2.47 -8.78 12.06
C VAL A 540 1.90 -10.07 12.64
N SER A 541 2.77 -11.05 12.82
CA SER A 541 2.43 -12.40 13.26
C SER A 541 3.63 -12.97 14.03
N PRO A 542 3.78 -12.65 15.32
CA PRO A 542 4.89 -13.12 16.13
C PRO A 542 4.84 -14.62 16.39
N GLU A 543 5.95 -15.19 16.86
CA GLU A 543 6.02 -16.61 17.19
C GLU A 543 5.27 -16.99 18.48
N GLY A 544 5.08 -16.04 19.39
CA GLY A 544 4.28 -16.22 20.60
C GLY A 544 2.98 -15.44 20.55
N GLY A 545 2.87 -14.35 21.32
CA GLY A 545 1.64 -13.58 21.47
C GLY A 545 1.61 -12.28 20.67
N LEU A 546 0.45 -11.95 20.09
CA LEU A 546 0.14 -10.65 19.52
C LEU A 546 -0.96 -10.01 20.37
N THR A 547 -0.62 -8.97 21.13
CA THR A 547 -1.60 -8.26 21.99
C THR A 547 -1.84 -6.85 21.46
N TRP A 548 -3.10 -6.52 21.20
CA TRP A 548 -3.51 -5.16 20.84
C TRP A 548 -3.97 -4.40 22.09
N PHE A 549 -3.42 -3.23 22.32
CA PHE A 549 -3.86 -2.27 23.33
C PHE A 549 -4.47 -1.07 22.60
N LEU A 550 -5.79 -0.93 22.75
CA LEU A 550 -6.59 0.04 22.01
C LEU A 550 -7.42 0.88 22.97
N ASP A 551 -7.53 2.18 22.72
CA ASP A 551 -8.53 3.02 23.41
C ASP A 551 -9.88 3.04 22.66
N THR A 552 -10.86 3.76 23.23
CA THR A 552 -12.19 3.90 22.62
C THR A 552 -12.12 4.63 21.27
N GLU A 553 -11.25 5.64 21.14
CA GLU A 553 -11.14 6.45 19.92
C GLU A 553 -10.58 5.62 18.76
N ALA A 554 -9.51 4.86 18.99
CA ALA A 554 -8.92 3.94 18.01
C ALA A 554 -9.85 2.78 17.63
N THR A 555 -10.92 2.54 18.41
CA THR A 555 -11.92 1.50 18.12
C THR A 555 -13.29 2.04 17.71
N SER A 556 -13.42 3.36 17.52
CA SER A 556 -14.69 4.03 17.18
C SER A 556 -15.37 3.44 15.92
N GLU A 557 -14.57 2.98 14.96
CA GLU A 557 -15.04 2.36 13.72
C GLU A 557 -15.21 0.82 13.78
N LEU A 558 -14.73 0.18 14.86
CA LEU A 558 -14.72 -1.27 15.05
C LEU A 558 -16.05 -1.74 15.70
N LYS A 559 -17.08 -1.89 14.86
CA LYS A 559 -18.43 -2.35 15.24
C LYS A 559 -18.53 -3.83 15.60
#